data_AF-A0A852ZNV5-F1
#
_entry.id   AF-A0A852ZNV5-F1
#
_cell.length_a   1.000
_cell.length_b   1.000
_cell.length_c   1.000
_cell.angle_alpha   90.00
_cell.angle_beta   90.00
_cell.angle_gamma   90.00
#
_symmetry.space_group_name_H-M   'P 1'
#
loop_
_entity.id
_entity.type
_entity.pdbx_description
1 polymer ?
#
loop_
_entity_poly.entity_id
_entity_poly.type
_entity_poly.pdbx_seq_one_letter_code
_entity_poly.pdbx_strand_id
1 'polypeptide(L)'
;MLGSLGAPELLIIGIVLVVLFGASRLPQTAKGLAQSLRVFRTELRDEPTAPPAAVAPEQPAQRPALPEPNHAGGTAVAERHDANQVSEESRVQG
;
A
#
# COMPACT_ATOMS: atom_id res chain seq x y z
N MET A 1 -1.78 -47.93 2.51
CA MET A 1 -1.17 -47.35 3.72
C MET A 1 -0.61 -45.94 3.46
N LEU A 2 -1.29 -45.11 2.66
CA LEU A 2 -0.86 -43.73 2.31
C LEU A 2 -2.02 -42.72 2.53
N GLY A 3 -3.00 -43.10 3.36
CA GLY A 3 -4.37 -42.56 3.30
C GLY A 3 -4.73 -41.49 4.32
N SER A 4 -3.77 -40.88 5.02
CA SER A 4 -4.11 -39.88 6.04
C SER A 4 -2.99 -38.87 6.27
N LEU A 5 -2.43 -38.29 5.20
CA LEU A 5 -1.80 -36.97 5.34
C LEU A 5 -2.93 -35.97 5.67
N GLY A 6 -3.31 -35.94 6.94
CA GLY A 6 -4.37 -35.10 7.44
C GLY A 6 -3.83 -33.72 7.79
N ALA A 7 -4.75 -32.88 8.27
CA ALA A 7 -4.38 -31.61 8.86
C ALA A 7 -3.29 -31.72 9.97
N PRO A 8 -3.25 -32.77 10.82
CA PRO A 8 -2.21 -32.89 11.85
C PRO A 8 -0.80 -33.05 11.27
N GLU A 9 -0.61 -33.91 10.27
CA GLU A 9 0.71 -34.14 9.66
C GLU A 9 1.22 -32.88 8.94
N LEU A 10 0.34 -32.18 8.23
CA LEU A 10 0.69 -30.90 7.60
C LEU A 10 1.07 -29.83 8.62
N LEU A 11 0.41 -29.81 9.79
CA LEU A 11 0.77 -28.90 10.88
C LEU A 11 2.18 -29.19 11.40
N ILE A 12 2.53 -30.47 11.61
CA ILE A 12 3.86 -30.88 12.07
C ILE A 12 4.93 -30.44 11.06
N ILE A 13 4.74 -30.72 9.78
CA ILE A 13 5.66 -30.30 8.72
C ILE A 13 5.75 -28.77 8.67
N GLY A 14 4.62 -28.07 8.79
CA GLY A 14 4.56 -26.62 8.86
C GLY A 14 5.37 -26.04 10.01
N ILE A 15 5.28 -26.64 11.21
CA ILE A 15 6.08 -26.25 12.37
C ILE A 15 7.57 -26.42 12.09
N VAL A 16 7.98 -27.56 11.53
CA VAL A 16 9.40 -27.80 11.17
C VAL A 16 9.90 -26.74 10.18
N LEU A 17 9.11 -26.41 9.16
CA LEU A 17 9.47 -25.35 8.20
C LEU A 17 9.53 -23.96 8.86
N VAL A 18 8.62 -23.65 9.78
CA VAL A 18 8.65 -22.39 10.54
C VAL A 18 9.90 -22.29 11.42
N VAL A 19 10.35 -23.39 12.02
CA VAL A 19 11.59 -23.40 12.81
C VAL A 19 12.82 -23.20 11.92
N LEU A 20 12.87 -23.84 10.75
CA LEU A 20 14.00 -23.75 9.82
C LEU A 20 14.11 -22.38 9.12
N PHE A 21 12.97 -21.87 8.64
CA PHE A 21 12.93 -20.67 7.79
C PHE A 21 12.49 -19.41 8.55
N GLY A 22 11.79 -19.56 9.68
CA GLY A 22 11.19 -18.48 10.46
C GLY A 22 9.73 -18.21 10.10
N ALA A 23 8.92 -17.86 11.11
CA ALA A 23 7.47 -17.65 10.98
C ALA A 23 7.08 -16.55 9.98
N SER A 24 7.95 -15.56 9.78
CA SER A 24 7.69 -14.46 8.82
C SER A 24 8.15 -14.77 7.40
N ARG A 25 9.16 -15.64 7.21
CA ARG A 25 9.76 -15.86 5.89
C ARG A 25 8.97 -16.82 5.02
N LEU A 26 8.40 -17.87 5.62
CA LEU A 26 7.53 -18.80 4.91
C LEU A 26 6.32 -18.09 4.25
N PRO A 27 5.50 -17.29 4.97
CA PRO A 27 4.39 -16.59 4.34
C PRO A 27 4.84 -15.48 3.39
N GLN A 28 5.96 -14.80 3.66
CA GLN A 28 6.48 -13.74 2.79
C GLN A 28 6.93 -14.31 1.43
N THR A 29 7.70 -15.39 1.43
CA THR A 29 8.15 -16.07 0.21
C THR A 29 6.97 -16.73 -0.52
N ALA A 30 6.05 -17.36 0.22
CA ALA A 30 4.85 -17.95 -0.36
C ALA A 30 3.95 -16.92 -1.06
N LYS A 31 3.81 -15.70 -0.52
CA LYS A 31 3.04 -14.61 -1.17
C LYS A 31 3.62 -14.25 -2.55
N GLY A 32 4.94 -14.11 -2.67
CA GLY A 32 5.59 -13.81 -3.94
C GLY A 32 5.46 -14.96 -4.96
N LEU A 33 5.68 -16.20 -4.53
CA LEU A 33 5.52 -17.39 -5.36
C LEU A 33 4.06 -17.58 -5.82
N ALA A 34 3.10 -17.37 -4.93
CA ALA A 34 1.67 -17.48 -5.23
C ALA A 34 1.21 -16.42 -6.23
N GLN A 35 1.75 -15.19 -6.17
CA GLN A 35 1.44 -14.15 -7.14
C GLN A 35 1.95 -14.52 -8.54
N SER A 36 3.18 -15.05 -8.65
CA SER A 36 3.71 -15.54 -9.93
C SER A 36 2.91 -16.73 -10.48
N LEU A 37 2.52 -17.67 -9.61
CA LEU A 37 1.72 -18.83 -10.01
C LEU A 37 0.29 -18.43 -10.39
N ARG A 38 -0.28 -17.38 -9.78
CA ARG A 38 -1.59 -16.84 -10.15
C ARG A 38 -1.59 -16.30 -11.56
N VAL A 39 -0.62 -15.46 -11.92
CA VAL A 39 -0.49 -14.94 -13.29
C VAL A 39 -0.37 -16.11 -14.26
N PHE A 40 0.53 -17.06 -13.99
CA PHE A 40 0.69 -18.25 -14.82
C PHE A 40 -0.59 -19.09 -14.95
N ARG A 41 -1.33 -19.29 -13.85
CA ARG A 41 -2.63 -20.00 -13.86
C ARG A 41 -3.72 -19.26 -14.62
N THR A 42 -3.72 -17.93 -14.56
CA THR A 42 -4.69 -17.09 -15.27
C THR A 42 -4.41 -17.12 -16.77
N GLU A 43 -3.16 -17.00 -17.19
CA GLU A 43 -2.79 -17.11 -18.62
C GLU A 43 -3.07 -18.52 -19.17
N LEU A 44 -2.92 -19.57 -18.35
CA LEU A 44 -3.24 -20.94 -18.75
C LEU A 44 -4.74 -21.29 -18.73
N ARG A 45 -5.58 -20.48 -18.09
CA ARG A 45 -7.03 -20.71 -18.00
C ARG A 45 -7.71 -19.54 -18.72
N ASP A 46 -8.17 -19.79 -19.95
CA ASP A 46 -8.76 -18.85 -20.91
C ASP A 46 -10.05 -18.12 -20.43
N GLU A 47 -10.32 -18.02 -19.12
CA GLU A 47 -11.56 -17.47 -18.56
C GLU A 47 -11.27 -16.64 -17.27
N PRO A 48 -11.91 -15.46 -17.09
CA PRO A 48 -11.59 -14.56 -16.00
C PRO A 48 -12.25 -15.04 -14.71
N THR A 49 -11.51 -15.79 -13.90
CA THR A 49 -11.91 -16.03 -12.50
C THR A 49 -11.92 -14.68 -11.76
N ALA A 50 -13.13 -14.29 -11.32
CA ALA A 50 -13.39 -13.07 -10.54
C ALA A 50 -12.37 -12.84 -9.41
N PRO A 51 -12.03 -11.58 -9.11
CA PRO A 51 -10.98 -11.26 -8.15
C PRO A 51 -11.34 -11.76 -6.74
N PRO A 52 -10.56 -12.68 -6.13
CA PRO A 52 -10.69 -12.95 -4.71
C PRO A 52 -10.17 -11.72 -3.99
N ALA A 53 -10.99 -11.16 -3.10
CA ALA A 53 -10.70 -10.01 -2.26
C ALA A 53 -9.23 -10.00 -1.83
N ALA A 54 -8.54 -8.92 -2.19
CA ALA A 54 -7.20 -8.65 -1.71
C ALA A 54 -7.22 -8.77 -0.18
N VAL A 55 -6.56 -9.79 0.35
CA VAL A 55 -6.01 -9.72 1.70
C VAL A 55 -4.93 -8.65 1.65
N ALA A 56 -5.39 -7.39 1.68
CA ALA A 56 -4.56 -6.25 1.98
C ALA A 56 -3.81 -6.61 3.26
N PRO A 57 -2.48 -6.57 3.28
CA PRO A 57 -1.78 -6.44 4.54
C PRO A 57 -2.46 -5.25 5.24
N GLU A 58 -3.06 -5.48 6.39
CA GLU A 58 -3.48 -4.38 7.25
C GLU A 58 -2.22 -3.54 7.46
N GLN A 59 -2.20 -2.41 6.76
CA GLN A 59 -1.21 -1.37 6.91
C GLN A 59 -1.35 -0.96 8.38
N PRO A 60 -0.29 -1.06 9.21
CA PRO A 60 -0.36 -0.57 10.57
C PRO A 60 -0.86 0.86 10.50
N ALA A 61 -1.98 1.12 11.17
CA ALA A 61 -2.73 2.35 11.11
C ALA A 61 -1.83 3.59 11.27
N GLN A 62 -1.33 4.12 10.15
CA GLN A 62 -0.91 5.51 10.06
C GLN A 62 -2.20 6.29 9.84
N ARG A 63 -2.88 6.52 10.96
CA ARG A 63 -3.96 7.49 11.10
C ARG A 63 -3.54 8.76 10.34
N PRO A 64 -4.24 9.19 9.29
CA PRO A 64 -4.11 10.56 8.82
C PRO A 64 -4.39 11.46 10.01
N ALA A 65 -3.40 12.23 10.44
CA ALA A 65 -3.64 13.36 11.33
C ALA A 65 -4.73 14.21 10.67
N LEU A 66 -5.80 14.47 11.43
CA LEU A 66 -6.99 15.15 10.94
C LEU A 66 -6.63 16.47 10.27
N PRO A 67 -7.30 16.84 9.17
CA PRO A 67 -7.31 18.22 8.73
C PRO A 67 -8.08 19.04 9.78
N GLU A 68 -7.39 19.87 10.55
CA GLU A 68 -8.04 20.98 11.26
C GLU A 68 -7.68 22.29 10.54
N PRO A 69 -8.53 22.75 9.61
CA PRO A 69 -8.43 24.10 9.06
C PRO A 69 -9.09 25.05 10.07
N ASN A 70 -8.35 25.48 11.09
CA ASN A 70 -8.81 26.59 11.92
C ASN A 70 -8.48 27.92 11.23
N HIS A 71 -9.39 28.35 10.36
CA HIS A 71 -9.57 29.75 10.05
C HIS A 71 -10.26 30.44 11.23
N ALA A 72 -9.50 31.02 12.15
CA ALA A 72 -10.01 32.06 13.05
C ALA A 72 -8.88 32.90 13.67
N GLY A 73 -8.61 34.04 13.03
CA GLY A 73 -8.32 35.29 13.74
C GLY A 73 -6.87 35.57 14.14
N GLY A 74 -6.33 36.67 13.62
CA GLY A 74 -5.35 37.48 14.35
C GLY A 74 -4.10 37.89 13.59
N THR A 75 -4.22 39.00 12.84
CA THR A 75 -3.27 40.15 12.81
C THR A 75 -1.77 39.94 12.53
N ALA A 76 -1.26 40.80 11.63
CA ALA A 76 0.14 41.07 11.29
C ALA A 76 0.77 39.98 10.40
N VAL A 77 1.17 40.22 9.14
CA VAL A 77 2.16 41.19 8.64
C VAL A 77 1.87 41.38 7.14
N ALA A 78 1.41 42.54 6.70
CA ALA A 78 2.22 43.61 6.10
C ALA A 78 2.87 43.18 4.76
N GLU A 79 2.37 43.70 3.64
CA GLU A 79 2.96 44.89 3.01
C GLU A 79 4.20 44.52 2.18
N ARG A 80 4.03 44.30 0.86
CA ARG A 80 5.10 44.34 -0.18
C ARG A 80 4.68 43.92 -1.59
N HIS A 81 3.53 43.27 -1.80
CA HIS A 81 3.20 42.73 -3.14
C HIS A 81 2.54 43.73 -4.11
N ASP A 82 2.17 44.93 -3.62
CA ASP A 82 1.47 45.96 -4.40
C ASP A 82 2.43 46.85 -5.22
N ALA A 83 3.69 47.00 -4.77
CA ALA A 83 4.62 47.97 -5.35
C ALA A 83 5.36 47.50 -6.62
N ASN A 84 5.36 46.20 -6.95
CA ASN A 84 6.13 45.68 -8.08
C ASN A 84 5.33 45.60 -9.39
N GLN A 85 4.00 45.67 -9.35
CA GLN A 85 3.16 45.43 -10.53
C GLN A 85 2.82 46.72 -11.30
N VAL A 86 2.78 47.87 -10.63
CA VAL A 86 2.37 49.15 -11.25
C VAL A 86 3.47 49.80 -12.10
N SER A 87 4.73 49.40 -11.95
CA SER A 87 5.86 50.02 -12.69
C SER A 87 6.14 49.40 -14.07
N GLU A 88 5.55 48.24 -14.38
CA GLU A 88 5.78 47.55 -15.66
C GLU A 88 4.80 47.98 -16.76
N GLU A 89 3.55 48.32 -16.44
CA GLU A 89 2.55 48.68 -17.47
C GLU A 89 2.79 50.06 -18.11
N SER A 90 3.35 51.04 -17.38
CA SER A 90 3.50 52.40 -17.90
C SER A 90 4.73 52.62 -18.80
N ARG A 91 5.72 51.69 -18.80
CA ARG A 91 6.94 51.81 -19.64
C ARG A 91 6.74 51.32 -21.07
N VAL A 92 5.65 50.61 -21.36
CA VAL A 92 5.43 49.97 -22.67
C VAL A 92 4.55 50.82 -23.60
N GLN A 93 4.08 51.99 -23.14
CA GLN A 93 3.14 52.84 -23.89
C GLN A 93 3.56 54.31 -24.05
N GLY A 94 4.82 54.65 -23.75
CA GLY A 94 5.40 55.98 -23.97
C GLY A 94 6.40 56.02 -25.12
#